data_AF-A0A2I8VR46-F1
#
_entry.id   AF-A0A2I8VR46-F1
#
_cell.length_a   1.000
_cell.length_b   1.000
_cell.length_c   1.000
_cell.angle_alpha   90.00
_cell.angle_beta   90.00
_cell.angle_gamma   90.00
#
_symmetry.space_group_name_H-M   'P 1'
#
loop_
_entity.id
_entity.type
_entity.pdbx_description
1 polymer ?
#
loop_
_entity_poly.entity_id
_entity_poly.type
_entity_poly.pdbx_seq_one_letter_code
_entity_poly.pdbx_strand_id
1 'polypeptide(L)'
;MGAHTFYTRSSGEDAKSAFQNAVEDAQYRHGHAGYTGTIAEKTSFTEIPPDEVGDTDPGEYASQLIRDQDPRIDSKWGPAGCIHLGDNTYLFFGWASA
;
A
#
# COMPACT_ATOMS: atom_id res chain seq x y z
N MET A 1 -18.89 -1.76 -9.79
CA MET A 1 -17.46 -2.11 -9.62
C MET A 1 -16.92 -1.22 -8.52
N GLY A 2 -16.60 -1.78 -7.35
CA GLY A 2 -16.21 -1.03 -6.17
C GLY A 2 -14.70 -0.80 -6.10
N ALA A 3 -14.30 -0.08 -5.06
CA ALA A 3 -12.92 -0.01 -4.60
C ALA A 3 -12.92 0.07 -3.07
N HIS A 4 -11.95 -0.58 -2.44
CA HIS A 4 -11.73 -0.53 -1.00
C HIS A 4 -10.37 0.08 -0.72
N THR A 5 -10.27 0.88 0.33
CA THR A 5 -8.98 1.32 0.86
C THR A 5 -8.33 0.17 1.60
N PHE A 6 -7.02 -0.02 1.45
CA PHE A 6 -6.26 -0.98 2.23
C PHE A 6 -5.05 -0.30 2.89
N TYR A 7 -4.58 -0.93 3.97
CA TYR A 7 -3.36 -0.61 4.68
C TYR A 7 -2.70 -1.93 5.07
N THR A 8 -1.47 -2.15 4.64
CA THR A 8 -0.76 -3.42 4.85
C THR A 8 0.66 -3.12 5.29
N ARG A 9 1.01 -3.59 6.48
CA ARG A 9 2.40 -3.58 6.96
C ARG A 9 3.08 -4.87 6.56
N SER A 10 4.31 -4.75 6.07
CA SER A 10 5.16 -5.88 5.73
C SER A 10 6.62 -5.50 5.90
N SER A 11 7.46 -6.51 6.11
CA SER A 11 8.90 -6.33 6.29
C SER A 11 9.67 -7.10 5.22
N GLY A 12 10.85 -6.59 4.89
CA GLY A 12 11.73 -7.17 3.88
C GLY A 12 13.04 -6.40 3.81
N GLU A 13 14.07 -6.99 3.22
CA GLU A 13 15.41 -6.37 3.11
C GLU A 13 15.37 -4.97 2.47
N ASP A 14 14.41 -4.77 1.57
CA ASP A 14 14.08 -3.52 0.92
C ASP A 14 12.55 -3.41 0.70
N ALA A 15 12.08 -2.22 0.29
CA ALA A 15 10.65 -1.96 0.02
C ALA A 15 10.07 -2.94 -1.00
N LYS A 16 10.88 -3.33 -2.00
CA LYS A 16 10.47 -4.28 -3.03
C LYS A 16 10.21 -5.67 -2.46
N SER A 17 11.13 -6.21 -1.65
CA SER A 17 10.94 -7.50 -1.00
C SER A 17 9.76 -7.47 -0.03
N ALA A 18 9.61 -6.39 0.74
CA ALA A 18 8.47 -6.21 1.63
C ALA A 18 7.13 -6.17 0.88
N PHE A 19 7.09 -5.51 -0.28
CA PHE A 19 5.91 -5.46 -1.15
C PHE A 19 5.56 -6.83 -1.70
N GLN A 20 6.55 -7.57 -2.20
CA GLN A 20 6.34 -8.94 -2.70
C GLN A 20 5.79 -9.86 -1.61
N ASN A 21 6.40 -9.84 -0.42
CA ASN A 21 5.91 -10.57 0.75
C ASN A 21 4.44 -10.22 1.08
N ALA A 22 4.08 -8.93 1.02
CA ALA A 22 2.73 -8.47 1.29
C ALA A 22 1.71 -8.94 0.25
N VAL A 23 2.09 -8.89 -1.04
CA VAL A 23 1.26 -9.37 -2.15
C VAL A 23 1.05 -10.88 -2.05
N GLU A 24 2.11 -11.65 -1.82
CA GLU A 24 2.06 -13.11 -1.70
C GLU A 24 1.21 -13.55 -0.50
N ASP A 25 1.37 -12.93 0.66
CA ASP A 25 0.53 -13.20 1.84
C ASP A 25 -0.94 -12.87 1.58
N ALA A 26 -1.23 -11.71 0.95
CA ALA A 26 -2.59 -11.33 0.62
C ALA A 26 -3.22 -12.28 -0.42
N GLN A 27 -2.47 -12.69 -1.44
CA GLN A 27 -2.93 -13.66 -2.44
C GLN A 27 -3.19 -15.03 -1.83
N TYR A 28 -2.34 -15.47 -0.88
CA TYR A 28 -2.56 -16.71 -0.15
C TYR A 28 -3.86 -16.67 0.69
N ARG A 29 -4.15 -15.54 1.35
CA ARG A 29 -5.31 -15.39 2.24
C ARG A 29 -6.63 -15.11 1.51
N HIS A 30 -6.58 -14.34 0.42
CA HIS A 30 -7.77 -13.80 -0.25
C HIS A 30 -7.95 -14.32 -1.68
N GLY A 31 -6.98 -15.08 -2.19
CA GLY A 31 -6.96 -15.56 -3.56
C GLY A 31 -6.33 -14.56 -4.52
N HIS A 32 -6.25 -14.98 -5.78
CA HIS A 32 -5.51 -14.32 -6.86
C HIS A 32 -6.37 -14.15 -8.12
N ALA A 33 -7.68 -14.30 -8.00
CA ALA A 33 -8.65 -14.12 -9.09
C ALA A 33 -8.98 -12.63 -9.38
N GLY A 34 -8.45 -11.72 -8.57
CA GLY A 34 -8.73 -10.30 -8.59
C GLY A 34 -9.91 -9.88 -7.71
N TYR A 35 -10.14 -8.58 -7.60
CA TYR A 35 -11.22 -7.96 -6.83
C TYR A 35 -11.22 -8.32 -5.32
N THR A 36 -10.04 -8.56 -4.75
CA THR A 36 -9.90 -8.88 -3.33
C THR A 36 -10.07 -7.66 -2.41
N GLY A 37 -9.96 -6.44 -2.96
CA GLY A 37 -9.94 -5.21 -2.17
C GLY A 37 -8.66 -5.05 -1.32
N THR A 38 -7.58 -5.76 -1.65
CA THR A 38 -6.33 -5.77 -0.89
C THR A 38 -5.11 -5.43 -1.75
N ILE A 39 -3.92 -5.42 -1.13
CA ILE A 39 -2.65 -5.30 -1.84
C ILE A 39 -2.41 -6.42 -2.87
N ALA A 40 -3.12 -7.57 -2.80
CA ALA A 40 -3.02 -8.64 -3.79
C ALA A 40 -3.31 -8.18 -5.23
N GLU A 41 -4.07 -7.09 -5.39
CA GLU A 41 -4.41 -6.47 -6.68
C GLU A 41 -3.30 -5.59 -7.25
N LYS A 42 -2.27 -5.29 -6.46
CA LYS A 42 -1.22 -4.32 -6.81
C LYS A 42 -0.03 -5.01 -7.45
N THR A 43 0.49 -4.40 -8.50
CA THR A 43 1.68 -4.87 -9.23
C THR A 43 2.90 -3.98 -9.01
N SER A 44 2.70 -2.79 -8.45
CA SER A 44 3.75 -1.81 -8.18
C SER A 44 3.37 -0.90 -7.01
N PHE A 45 4.38 -0.21 -6.49
CA PHE A 45 4.25 0.81 -5.45
C PHE A 45 5.04 2.06 -5.82
N THR A 46 4.73 3.16 -5.15
CA THR A 46 5.46 4.42 -5.18
C THR A 46 5.83 4.80 -3.76
N GLU A 47 7.09 5.17 -3.55
CA GLU A 47 7.59 5.55 -2.23
C GLU A 47 7.18 7.00 -1.93
N ILE A 48 6.61 7.19 -0.76
CA ILE A 48 6.32 8.49 -0.19
C ILE A 48 7.52 8.88 0.69
N PRO A 49 8.18 10.01 0.38
CA PRO A 49 9.33 10.47 1.14
C PRO A 49 8.99 10.64 2.64
N PRO A 50 9.88 10.21 3.56
CA PRO A 50 9.64 10.35 5.00
C PRO A 50 9.58 11.82 5.45
N ASP A 51 10.21 12.74 4.72
CA ASP A 51 10.12 14.18 4.98
C ASP A 51 8.72 14.75 4.69
N GLU A 52 7.95 14.15 3.77
CA GLU A 52 6.55 14.53 3.55
C GLU A 52 5.65 14.10 4.71
N VAL A 53 5.97 12.99 5.38
CA VAL A 53 5.25 12.52 6.57
C VAL A 53 5.53 13.43 7.77
N GLY A 54 6.80 13.85 7.92
CA GLY A 54 7.25 14.69 9.02
C GLY A 54 7.06 14.03 10.39
N ASP A 55 6.48 14.77 11.34
CA ASP A 55 6.15 14.28 12.69
C ASP A 55 4.78 13.57 12.77
N THR A 56 4.06 13.44 11.64
CA THR A 56 2.73 12.81 11.59
C THR A 56 2.84 11.29 11.72
N ASP A 57 1.84 10.63 12.29
CA ASP A 57 1.76 9.17 12.20
C ASP A 57 1.68 8.73 10.72
N PRO A 58 2.51 7.77 10.26
CA PRO A 58 2.50 7.31 8.88
C PRO A 58 1.14 6.78 8.39
N GLY A 59 0.35 6.18 9.28
CA GLY A 59 -0.99 5.70 8.96
C GLY A 59 -2.00 6.83 8.80
N GLU A 60 -1.90 7.87 9.62
CA GLU A 60 -2.69 9.10 9.49
C GLU A 60 -2.35 9.84 8.19
N TYR A 61 -1.06 10.00 7.88
CA TYR A 61 -0.64 10.61 6.61
C TYR A 61 -1.09 9.80 5.39
N ALA A 62 -0.94 8.48 5.42
CA ALA A 62 -1.47 7.60 4.38
C ALA A 62 -3.00 7.76 4.18
N SER A 63 -3.74 7.88 5.29
CA SER A 63 -5.19 8.12 5.25
C SER A 63 -5.54 9.47 4.64
N GLN A 64 -4.73 10.49 4.93
CA GLN A 64 -4.87 11.81 4.31
C GLN A 64 -4.65 11.75 2.81
N LEU A 65 -3.57 11.11 2.33
CA LEU A 65 -3.30 10.98 0.89
C LEU A 65 -4.43 10.26 0.14
N ILE A 66 -5.01 9.23 0.75
CA ILE A 66 -6.19 8.53 0.18
C ILE A 66 -7.41 9.46 0.13
N ARG A 67 -7.68 10.20 1.21
CA ARG A 67 -8.81 11.14 1.29
C ARG A 67 -8.69 12.28 0.28
N ASP A 68 -7.48 12.78 0.11
CA ASP A 68 -7.16 13.89 -0.78
C ASP A 68 -7.02 13.44 -2.25
N GLN A 69 -7.22 12.14 -2.53
CA GLN A 69 -7.09 11.54 -3.86
C GLN A 69 -5.73 11.87 -4.49
N ASP A 70 -4.65 11.71 -3.71
CA ASP A 70 -3.30 12.00 -4.18
C ASP A 70 -3.04 11.22 -5.49
N PRO A 71 -2.65 11.91 -6.58
CA PRO A 71 -2.56 11.32 -7.91
C PRO A 71 -1.51 10.20 -8.00
N ARG A 72 -0.59 10.12 -7.03
CA ARG A 72 0.39 9.02 -6.92
C ARG A 72 -0.28 7.69 -6.57
N ILE A 73 -1.42 7.70 -5.87
CA ILE A 73 -2.02 6.49 -5.26
C ILE A 73 -3.54 6.35 -5.47
N ASP A 74 -4.20 7.31 -6.14
CA ASP A 74 -5.66 7.33 -6.36
C ASP A 74 -6.16 6.21 -7.32
N SER A 75 -5.26 5.60 -8.09
CA SER A 75 -5.60 4.48 -8.97
C SER A 75 -5.84 3.19 -8.19
N LYS A 76 -7.06 2.64 -8.30
CA LYS A 76 -7.38 1.30 -7.75
C LYS A 76 -6.58 0.15 -8.38
N TRP A 77 -6.03 0.35 -9.58
CA TRP A 77 -5.20 -0.64 -10.28
C TRP A 77 -3.70 -0.50 -10.00
N GLY A 78 -3.30 0.60 -9.34
CA GLY A 78 -1.92 0.84 -8.97
C GLY A 78 -1.33 2.11 -9.57
N PRO A 79 -0.23 2.60 -8.98
CA PRO A 79 0.56 1.96 -7.90
C PRO A 79 -0.09 2.07 -6.50
N ALA A 80 0.41 1.28 -5.55
CA ALA A 80 0.17 1.50 -4.11
C ALA A 80 1.10 2.60 -3.56
N GLY A 81 0.73 3.28 -2.49
CA GLY A 81 1.65 4.09 -1.69
C GLY A 81 2.51 3.21 -0.79
N CYS A 82 3.73 3.65 -0.51
CA CYS A 82 4.67 2.99 0.41
C CYS A 82 5.33 4.04 1.31
N ILE A 83 5.27 3.86 2.64
CA ILE A 83 6.02 4.65 3.62
C ILE A 83 6.95 3.71 4.39
N HIS A 84 8.24 4.06 4.47
CA HIS A 84 9.20 3.33 5.30
C HIS A 84 9.01 3.71 6.78
N LEU A 85 8.78 2.71 7.63
CA LEU A 85 8.53 2.88 9.07
C LEU A 85 9.78 2.71 9.94
N GLY A 86 10.92 2.34 9.35
CA GLY A 86 12.12 1.90 10.07
C GLY A 86 12.18 0.37 10.22
N ASP A 87 13.33 -0.13 10.69
CA ASP A 87 13.58 -1.57 10.92
C ASP A 87 13.14 -2.47 9.75
N ASN A 88 13.43 -2.04 8.51
CA ASN A 88 13.07 -2.78 7.30
C ASN A 88 11.57 -3.09 7.19
N THR A 89 10.73 -2.24 7.78
CA THR A 89 9.28 -2.36 7.83
C THR A 89 8.63 -1.23 7.04
N TYR A 90 7.62 -1.58 6.25
CA TYR A 90 7.00 -0.69 5.28
C TYR A 90 5.48 -0.74 5.43
N LEU A 91 4.83 0.42 5.31
CA LEU A 91 3.39 0.55 5.21
C LEU A 91 3.00 0.74 3.74
N PHE A 92 2.27 -0.21 3.20
CA PHE A 92 1.63 -0.09 1.90
C PHE A 92 0.17 0.31 2.03
N PHE A 93 -0.31 1.19 1.15
CA PHE A 93 -1.68 1.69 1.23
C PHE A 93 -2.22 2.13 -0.14
N GLY A 94 -3.53 2.34 -0.22
CA GLY A 94 -4.19 2.91 -1.40
C GLY A 94 -5.56 2.29 -1.66
N TRP A 95 -6.07 2.48 -2.86
CA TRP A 95 -7.31 1.86 -3.34
C TRP A 95 -7.05 0.51 -3.99
N ALA A 96 -7.89 -0.48 -3.79
CA ALA A 96 -7.86 -1.75 -4.51
C ALA A 96 -9.25 -2.08 -5.05
N SER A 97 -9.33 -2.67 -6.24
CA SER A 97 -10.62 -3.06 -6.81
C SER A 97 -11.28 -4.15 -5.96
N ALA A 98 -12.61 -4.08 -5.84
CA ALA A 98 -13.46 -5.04 -5.15
C ALA A 98 -14.81 -5.22 -5.88
#